data_AF-A0A972WFR1-F1
#
_entry.id   AF-A0A972WFR1-F1
#
_cell.length_a   1.000
_cell.length_b   1.000
_cell.length_c   1.000
_cell.angle_alpha   90.00
_cell.angle_beta   90.00
_cell.angle_gamma   90.00
#
_symmetry.space_group_name_H-M   'P 1'
#
loop_
_entity.id
_entity.type
_entity.pdbx_description
1 polymer ?
#
loop_
_entity_poly.entity_id
_entity_poly.type
_entity_poly.pdbx_seq_one_letter_code
_entity_poly.pdbx_strand_id
1 'polypeptide(L)' 'ANAWRAVNLVEGKNREIRRVMEFLGLRVNRLIRVAYGPFHIGKLVRGQVLELPTKALRENLGVSFSRSSRYQEKP' A
#
# COMPACT_ATOMS: atom_id res chain seq x y z
N ALA A 1 23.12 13.33 7.51
CA ALA A 1 22.82 12.79 6.16
C ALA A 1 21.47 12.07 6.20
N ASN A 2 20.65 12.16 5.15
CA ASN A 2 19.38 11.44 5.05
C ASN A 2 19.56 10.18 4.20
N ALA A 3 18.83 9.11 4.54
CA ALA A 3 18.88 7.86 3.78
C ALA A 3 17.49 7.23 3.63
N TRP A 4 17.27 6.56 2.51
CA TRP A 4 16.05 5.79 2.26
C TRP A 4 16.20 4.37 2.81
N ARG A 5 15.11 3.82 3.35
CA ARG A 5 15.03 2.44 3.82
C ARG A 5 13.74 1.82 3.32
N ALA A 6 13.83 0.63 2.73
CA ALA A 6 12.66 -0.19 2.46
C ALA A 6 12.27 -0.94 3.74
N VAL A 7 10.98 -0.93 4.07
CA VAL A 7 10.43 -1.60 5.24
C VAL A 7 9.15 -2.31 4.81
N ASN A 8 9.05 -3.60 5.13
CA ASN A 8 7.85 -4.40 4.89
C ASN A 8 7.19 -4.69 6.24
N LEU A 9 5.86 -4.55 6.30
CA LEU A 9 5.06 -4.85 7.47
C LEU A 9 3.89 -5.74 7.07
N VAL A 10 3.54 -6.65 7.96
CA VAL A 10 2.35 -7.50 7.83
C VAL A 10 1.19 -6.93 8.65
N GLU A 11 1.49 -6.23 9.75
CA GLU A 11 0.52 -5.48 10.53
C GLU A 11 0.45 -4.00 10.14
N GLY A 12 -0.54 -3.29 10.66
CA GLY A 12 -0.80 -1.88 10.35
C GLY A 12 -1.14 -1.06 11.59
N LYS A 13 -0.38 -1.18 12.68
CA LYS A 13 -0.67 -0.40 13.90
C LYS A 13 -0.46 1.09 13.64
N ASN A 14 -1.23 1.93 14.33
CA ASN A 14 -1.18 3.38 14.12
C ASN A 14 0.25 3.92 14.33
N ARG A 15 0.87 4.53 13.30
CA ARG A 15 2.24 5.10 13.35
C ARG A 15 3.37 4.12 13.70
N GLU A 16 3.18 2.82 13.47
CA GLU A 16 4.14 1.78 13.85
C GLU A 16 5.58 2.04 13.38
N ILE A 17 5.78 2.28 12.08
CA ILE A 17 7.11 2.58 11.51
C ILE A 17 7.77 3.77 12.21
N ARG A 18 6.99 4.83 12.50
CA ARG A 18 7.54 6.04 13.12
C ARG A 18 7.97 5.76 14.57
N ARG A 19 7.19 4.98 15.31
CA ARG A 19 7.53 4.60 16.69
C ARG A 19 8.75 3.70 16.77
N VAL A 20 8.84 2.69 15.90
CA VAL A 20 10.00 1.78 15.87
C VAL A 20 11.28 2.54 15.50
N MET A 21 11.23 3.41 14.48
CA MET A 21 12.40 4.22 14.11
C MET A 21 12.82 5.17 15.23
N GLU A 22 11.87 5.82 15.89
CA GLU A 22 12.14 6.71 17.02
C GLU A 22 12.78 5.98 18.20
N PHE A 23 12.30 4.77 18.52
CA PHE A 23 12.91 3.89 19.52
C PHE A 23 14.38 3.55 19.19
N LEU A 24 14.72 3.45 17.90
CA LEU A 24 16.09 3.24 17.42
C LEU A 24 16.91 4.55 17.33
N GLY A 25 16.38 5.68 17.80
CA GLY A 25 17.03 6.99 17.73
C GLY A 25 17.00 7.62 16.34
N LEU A 26 16.14 7.15 15.43
CA LEU A 26 16.04 7.61 14.06
C LEU A 26 14.76 8.42 13.84
N ARG A 27 14.90 9.61 13.22
CA ARG A 27 13.74 10.47 12.88
C ARG A 27 13.27 10.22 11.45
N VAL A 28 11.97 9.92 11.29
CA VAL A 28 11.35 9.74 9.97
C VAL A 28 10.91 11.08 9.37
N ASN A 29 11.67 11.58 8.39
CA ASN A 29 11.31 12.78 7.63
C ASN A 29 10.19 12.50 6.61
N ARG A 30 10.35 11.45 5.80
CA ARG A 30 9.40 11.06 4.75
C ARG A 30 9.06 9.58 4.86
N LEU A 31 7.77 9.28 4.77
CA LEU A 31 7.24 7.93 4.74
C LEU A 31 6.25 7.82 3.59
N ILE A 32 6.54 6.94 2.63
CA ILE A 32 5.69 6.68 1.47
C ILE A 32 5.43 5.19 1.43
N ARG A 33 4.16 4.82 1.33
CA ARG A 33 3.77 3.44 1.05
C ARG A 33 3.87 3.22 -0.46
N VAL A 34 4.80 2.37 -0.88
CA VAL A 34 5.07 2.09 -2.31
C VAL A 34 4.37 0.83 -2.81
N ALA A 35 3.97 -0.06 -1.90
CA ALA A 35 3.25 -1.28 -2.20
C ALA A 35 2.27 -1.62 -1.07
N TYR A 36 1.26 -2.42 -1.40
CA TYR A 36 0.35 -3.05 -0.44
C TYR A 36 0.06 -4.47 -0.91
N GLY A 37 0.51 -5.45 -0.13
CA GLY A 37 0.50 -6.84 -0.56
C GLY A 37 1.19 -7.00 -1.93
N PRO A 38 0.56 -7.64 -2.91
CA PRO A 38 1.14 -7.86 -4.24
C PRO A 38 1.11 -6.62 -5.15
N PHE A 39 0.44 -5.53 -4.74
CA PHE A 39 0.21 -4.38 -5.61
C PHE A 39 1.21 -3.25 -5.35
N HIS A 40 1.84 -2.76 -6.42
CA HIS A 40 2.81 -1.66 -6.38
C HIS A 40 2.21 -0.40 -6.98
N ILE A 41 2.53 0.77 -6.41
CA ILE A 41 2.04 2.06 -6.92
C ILE A 41 2.69 2.46 -8.26
N GLY A 42 3.90 1.96 -8.53
CA GLY A 42 4.61 2.21 -9.78
C GLY A 42 4.82 3.70 -10.06
N LYS A 43 4.41 4.14 -11.26
CA LYS A 43 4.55 5.53 -11.74
C LYS A 43 3.28 6.37 -11.53
N LEU A 44 2.33 5.91 -10.72
CA LEU A 44 1.07 6.61 -10.50
C LEU A 44 1.33 7.96 -9.81
N VAL A 45 0.77 9.03 -10.37
CA VAL A 45 0.93 10.38 -9.82
C VAL A 45 0.07 10.53 -8.57
N ARG A 46 0.51 11.37 -7.63
CA ARG A 46 -0.25 11.67 -6.41
C ARG A 46 -1.69 12.10 -6.75
N GLY A 47 -2.66 11.46 -6.11
CA GLY A 47 -4.08 11.77 -6.26
C GLY A 47 -4.76 11.04 -7.42
N GLN A 48 -4.02 10.35 -8.28
CA GLN A 48 -4.61 9.53 -9.33
C GLN A 48 -5.03 8.15 -8.80
N VAL A 49 -5.92 7.51 -9.54
CA VAL A 49 -6.40 6.15 -9.30
C VAL A 49 -6.22 5.37 -10.59
N LEU A 50 -5.78 4.12 -10.46
CA LEU A 50 -5.71 3.17 -11.56
C LEU A 50 -6.53 1.94 -11.18
N GLU A 51 -7.48 1.59 -12.03
CA GLU A 51 -8.25 0.36 -11.85
C GLU A 51 -7.42 -0.87 -12.20
N LEU A 52 -7.54 -1.92 -11.38
CA LEU A 52 -6.83 -3.18 -11.60
C LEU A 52 -7.70 -4.14 -12.42
N PRO A 53 -7.16 -4.77 -13.48
CA PRO A 53 -7.88 -5.81 -14.20
C PRO A 53 -8.29 -6.96 -13.27
N THR A 54 -9.51 -7.47 -13.44
CA THR A 54 -10.04 -8.58 -12.63
C THR A 54 -9.15 -9.83 -12.65
N LYS A 55 -8.48 -10.09 -13.78
CA LYS A 55 -7.52 -11.18 -13.91
C LYS A 55 -6.35 -11.04 -12.92
N ALA A 56 -5.73 -9.86 -12.89
CA ALA A 56 -4.61 -9.57 -12.00
C ALA A 56 -5.02 -9.65 -10.51
N LEU A 57 -6.23 -9.20 -10.17
CA LEU A 57 -6.77 -9.35 -8.82
C LEU A 57 -6.89 -10.82 -8.40
N ARG A 58 -7.46 -11.67 -9.27
CA ARG A 58 -7.66 -13.11 -8.99
C ARG A 58 -6.34 -13.86 -8.83
N GLU A 59 -5.37 -13.58 -9.70
CA GLU A 59 -4.06 -14.24 -9.68
C GLU A 59 -3.27 -13.87 -8.42
N ASN A 60 -3.27 -12.60 -8.03
CA ASN A 60 -2.41 -12.11 -6.96
C ASN A 60 -3.00 -12.27 -5.55
N LEU A 61 -4.33 -12.34 -5.41
CA LEU A 61 -4.98 -12.42 -4.10
C LEU A 61 -5.39 -13.83 -3.68
N GLY A 62 -5.39 -14.80 -4.61
CA GLY A 62 -5.97 -16.12 -4.34
C GLY A 62 -7.48 -16.05 -4.20
N VAL A 63 -8.20 -16.88 -4.96
CA VAL A 63 -9.63 -16.71 -5.19
C VAL A 63 -10.45 -16.94 -3.92
N SER A 64 -10.99 -15.84 -3.35
CA SER A 64 -12.23 -15.79 -2.55
C SER A 64 -12.89 -14.40 -2.59
N PHE A 65 -12.50 -13.51 -3.52
CA PHE A 65 -13.16 -12.22 -3.69
C PHE A 65 -14.45 -12.41 -4.51
N SER A 66 -15.44 -13.07 -3.90
CA SER A 66 -16.77 -13.23 -4.49
C SER A 66 -17.52 -11.90 -4.47
N ARG A 67 -17.69 -11.30 -5.65
CA ARG A 67 -18.73 -10.33 -6.04
C ARG A 67 -19.25 -9.42 -4.90
N SER A 68 -18.48 -8.40 -4.58
CA SER A 68 -19.03 -7.12 -4.11
C SER A 68 -18.87 -6.04 -5.20
N SER A 69 -19.23 -6.39 -6.43
CA SER A 69 -19.62 -5.40 -7.46
C SER A 69 -20.91 -4.72 -6.99
N ARG A 70 -20.79 -3.75 -6.08
CA ARG A 70 -21.88 -2.85 -5.69
C ARG A 70 -21.49 -1.37 -5.75
N TYR A 71 -20.29 -1.04 -6.22
CA TYR A 71 -20.06 0.27 -6.82
C TYR A 71 -20.55 0.21 -8.26
N GLN A 72 -21.89 0.21 -8.38
CA GLN A 72 -22.60 0.47 -9.62
C GLN A 72 -22.23 1.88 -10.09
N GLU A 73 -22.02 1.99 -11.40
CA GLU A 73 -22.16 3.18 -12.21
C GLU A 73 -23.21 4.12 -11.57
N LYS A 74 -22.76 5.24 -11.01
CA LYS A 74 -23.66 6.37 -10.73
C LYS A 74 -23.71 7.22 -12.01
N PRO A 75 -24.91 7.64 -12.45
CA PRO A 75 -25.05 8.53 -13.60
C PRO A 75 -24.38 9.89 -13.35
#